data_AF-A0A2T4CZ13-F1
#
_entry.id   AF-A0A2T4CZ13-F1
#
_cell.length_a   1.000
_cell.length_b   1.000
_cell.length_c   1.000
_cell.angle_alpha   90.00
_cell.angle_beta   90.00
_cell.angle_gamma   90.00
#
_symmetry.space_group_name_H-M   'P 1'
#
loop_
_entity.id
_entity.type
_entity.pdbx_description
1 polymer ?
#
loop_
_entity_poly.entity_id
_entity_poly.type
_entity_poly.pdbx_seq_one_letter_code
_entity_poly.pdbx_strand_id
1 'polypeptide(L)'
;LVWFDKIQRWDKQQYKYLHSISSSLLSDVKASNDPWSKLSYWTSRCLLINPAALSESESILRRWLSNTGRSDEVEPLLSGERQYSMCWLNYVIVGTDMSQQEQLRDTMRVAQYFYTARQRSIEMLQMALAKGSELKEKTRSVEQLLKTAMTFSRSNDVFYHESLKYFKLEKRERVDAILVGWRFEKLASSIHTLEDLCQGAISGVQRQQQYRSSIYTDLILVFIGFLTILELVVALSAYSREFVLRPTLSYLDSSYSAVLGFIAWINTDVLMLSGVFTVLGLLGLYSYVKLK
;
A
#
# COMPACT_ATOMS: atom_id res chain seq x y z
N LEU A 1 5.66 23.43 -16.78
CA LEU A 1 5.70 24.26 -15.55
C LEU A 1 4.95 25.57 -15.80
N VAL A 2 3.63 25.56 -15.62
CA VAL A 2 2.82 26.76 -15.36
C VAL A 2 1.81 26.32 -14.30
N TRP A 3 1.97 26.90 -13.13
CA TRP A 3 1.29 26.53 -11.89
C TRP A 3 -0.21 26.87 -11.92
N PHE A 4 -0.93 26.20 -11.02
CA PHE A 4 -2.36 26.14 -10.72
C PHE A 4 -3.10 27.48 -10.43
N ASP A 5 -2.67 28.61 -10.97
CA ASP A 5 -3.02 29.92 -10.40
C ASP A 5 -4.29 30.61 -10.96
N LYS A 6 -5.10 29.91 -11.77
CA LYS A 6 -6.40 30.44 -12.25
C LYS A 6 -7.50 29.38 -12.20
N ILE A 7 -7.89 29.00 -10.98
CA ILE A 7 -9.16 28.33 -10.66
C ILE A 7 -10.04 29.37 -9.97
N GLN A 8 -10.53 30.34 -10.74
CA GLN A 8 -11.53 31.29 -10.27
C GLN A 8 -12.91 30.73 -10.62
N ARG A 9 -13.75 30.53 -9.59
CA ARG A 9 -15.15 30.03 -9.60
C ARG A 9 -15.37 28.53 -9.38
N TRP A 10 -14.55 27.90 -8.55
CA TRP A 10 -15.06 26.83 -7.70
C TRP A 10 -15.58 27.49 -6.41
N ASP A 11 -16.63 26.93 -5.82
CA ASP A 11 -17.05 27.31 -4.47
C ASP A 11 -15.81 27.24 -3.57
N LYS A 12 -15.40 28.39 -3.00
CA LYS A 12 -14.10 28.58 -2.34
C LYS A 12 -13.86 27.53 -1.24
N GLN A 13 -14.92 26.97 -0.68
CA GLN A 13 -14.87 25.90 0.31
C GLN A 13 -14.48 24.55 -0.30
N GLN A 14 -15.09 24.16 -1.43
CA GLN A 14 -14.76 22.90 -2.10
C GLN A 14 -13.32 22.93 -2.62
N TYR A 15 -12.89 24.00 -3.29
CA TYR A 15 -11.50 24.11 -3.75
C TYR A 15 -10.49 24.09 -2.59
N LYS A 16 -10.76 24.80 -1.48
CA LYS A 16 -9.89 24.75 -0.30
C LYS A 16 -9.84 23.37 0.34
N TYR A 17 -10.96 22.63 0.36
CA TYR A 17 -11.03 21.27 0.89
C TYR A 17 -10.28 20.27 -0.01
N LEU A 18 -10.44 20.40 -1.33
CA LEU A 18 -9.74 19.60 -2.33
C LEU A 18 -8.24 19.88 -2.34
N HIS A 19 -7.86 21.15 -2.23
CA HIS A 19 -6.47 21.56 -2.14
C HIS A 19 -5.88 21.17 -0.78
N SER A 20 -6.61 21.27 0.34
CA SER A 20 -6.09 20.89 1.65
C SER A 20 -5.85 19.39 1.75
N ILE A 21 -6.76 18.55 1.24
CA ILE A 21 -6.62 17.08 1.23
C ILE A 21 -5.54 16.62 0.25
N SER A 22 -5.51 17.17 -0.97
CA SER A 22 -4.44 16.83 -1.92
C SER A 22 -3.08 17.33 -1.42
N SER A 23 -3.02 18.52 -0.82
CA SER A 23 -1.78 19.07 -0.26
C SER A 23 -1.32 18.36 1.01
N SER A 24 -2.22 17.82 1.84
CA SER A 24 -1.85 17.00 3.01
C SER A 24 -1.39 15.60 2.59
N LEU A 25 -2.04 15.00 1.59
CA LEU A 25 -1.60 13.74 0.99
C LEU A 25 -0.28 13.88 0.21
N LEU A 26 0.00 15.05 -0.38
CA LEU A 26 1.24 15.36 -1.09
C LEU A 26 2.35 15.91 -0.18
N SER A 27 2.04 16.50 0.98
CA SER A 27 3.04 17.03 1.90
C SER A 27 3.81 15.92 2.62
N ASP A 28 3.16 14.79 2.89
CA ASP A 28 3.82 13.59 3.44
C ASP A 28 4.74 12.90 2.43
N VAL A 29 4.63 13.25 1.14
CA VAL A 29 5.43 12.67 0.04
C VAL A 29 6.64 13.56 -0.32
N LYS A 30 6.69 14.81 0.16
CA LYS A 30 7.73 15.78 -0.22
C LYS A 30 9.07 15.67 0.54
N ALA A 31 9.24 14.72 1.45
CA ALA A 31 10.49 14.53 2.17
C ALA A 31 11.42 13.53 1.45
N SER A 32 12.34 14.08 0.64
CA SER A 32 13.59 13.47 0.09
C SER A 32 13.47 12.20 -0.78
N ASN A 33 14.04 12.24 -1.99
CA ASN A 33 14.15 11.10 -2.91
C ASN A 33 12.83 10.40 -3.25
N ASP A 34 11.83 11.19 -3.64
CA ASP A 34 10.53 10.65 -4.02
C ASP A 34 10.66 9.75 -5.28
N PRO A 35 10.50 8.42 -5.14
CA PRO A 35 10.56 7.49 -6.27
C PRO A 35 9.43 7.73 -7.28
N TRP A 36 8.42 8.53 -6.91
CA TRP A 36 7.24 8.85 -7.71
C TRP A 36 7.44 10.08 -8.61
N SER A 37 8.65 10.67 -8.68
CA SER A 37 8.91 11.90 -9.44
C SER A 37 8.98 11.74 -10.98
N LYS A 38 9.09 10.50 -11.49
CA LYS A 38 9.21 10.18 -12.93
C LYS A 38 7.90 9.67 -13.57
N LEU A 39 6.75 10.21 -13.19
CA LEU A 39 5.46 9.77 -13.72
C LEU A 39 5.09 10.51 -15.02
N SER A 40 4.31 9.85 -15.89
CA SER A 40 3.95 10.35 -17.21
C SER A 40 2.87 11.43 -17.14
N TYR A 41 3.05 12.54 -17.85
CA TYR A 41 2.08 13.64 -17.90
C TYR A 41 1.19 13.56 -19.14
N TRP A 42 -0.12 13.58 -18.93
CA TRP A 42 -1.11 13.66 -20.00
C TRP A 42 -1.41 15.13 -20.31
N THR A 43 -1.27 15.51 -21.59
CA THR A 43 -1.66 16.85 -22.06
C THR A 43 -2.94 16.73 -22.86
N SER A 44 -3.97 17.46 -22.44
CA SER A 44 -5.19 17.63 -23.24
C SER A 44 -5.13 18.93 -24.03
N ARG A 45 -5.80 18.94 -25.19
CA ARG A 45 -5.85 20.07 -26.10
C ARG A 45 -7.31 20.38 -26.44
N CYS A 46 -7.64 21.67 -26.53
CA CYS A 46 -8.98 22.12 -26.87
C CYS A 46 -8.90 23.10 -28.04
N LEU A 47 -9.69 22.83 -29.07
CA LEU A 47 -9.89 23.70 -30.22
C LEU A 47 -11.20 24.46 -30.01
N LEU A 48 -11.14 25.80 -30.07
CA LEU A 48 -12.30 26.68 -30.02
C LEU A 48 -12.54 27.21 -31.43
N ILE A 49 -13.71 26.89 -32.01
CA ILE A 49 -14.08 27.33 -33.35
C ILE A 49 -15.26 28.31 -33.25
N ASN A 50 -15.12 29.44 -33.92
CA ASN A 50 -16.24 30.34 -34.17
C ASN A 50 -17.17 29.70 -35.23
N PRO A 51 -18.49 29.59 -35.01
CA PRO A 51 -19.44 29.02 -35.97
C PRO A 51 -19.29 29.58 -37.40
N ALA A 52 -18.92 30.86 -37.55
CA ALA A 52 -18.72 31.49 -38.86
C ALA A 52 -17.53 30.92 -39.65
N ALA A 53 -16.54 30.34 -38.96
CA ALA A 53 -15.33 29.77 -39.56
C ALA A 53 -15.38 28.24 -39.66
N LEU A 54 -16.54 27.62 -39.41
CA LEU A 54 -16.70 26.17 -39.31
C LEU A 54 -16.44 25.48 -40.66
N SER A 55 -16.96 26.04 -41.76
CA SER A 55 -16.76 25.53 -43.12
C SER A 55 -15.30 25.59 -43.56
N GLU A 56 -14.59 26.67 -43.22
CA GLU A 56 -13.16 26.83 -43.50
C GLU A 56 -12.28 25.88 -42.67
N SER A 57 -12.76 25.49 -41.49
CA SER A 57 -12.04 24.65 -40.52
C SER A 57 -12.26 23.15 -40.69
N GLU A 58 -13.05 22.70 -41.67
CA GLU A 58 -13.40 21.29 -41.87
C GLU A 58 -12.17 20.38 -41.97
N SER A 59 -11.19 20.77 -42.80
CA SER A 59 -9.96 19.97 -42.99
C SER A 59 -9.16 19.80 -41.71
N ILE A 60 -9.15 20.83 -40.86
CA ILE A 60 -8.49 20.83 -39.56
C ILE A 60 -9.26 19.94 -38.58
N LEU A 61 -10.59 20.03 -38.55
CA LEU A 61 -11.47 19.21 -37.70
C LEU A 61 -11.33 17.73 -38.00
N ARG A 62 -11.41 17.34 -39.28
CA ARG A 62 -11.21 15.96 -39.71
C ARG A 62 -9.85 15.43 -39.26
N ARG A 63 -8.79 16.21 -39.45
CA ARG A 63 -7.44 15.83 -39.01
C ARG A 63 -7.32 15.76 -37.48
N TRP A 64 -7.91 16.71 -36.77
CA TRP A 64 -7.87 16.80 -35.30
C TRP A 64 -8.53 15.59 -34.63
N LEU A 65 -9.69 15.19 -35.15
CA LEU A 65 -10.47 14.06 -34.63
C LEU A 65 -10.08 12.71 -35.25
N SER A 66 -9.30 12.68 -36.36
CA SER A 66 -8.87 11.44 -37.01
C SER A 66 -8.10 10.48 -36.08
N ASN A 67 -7.31 11.02 -35.15
CA ASN A 67 -6.54 10.24 -34.19
C ASN A 67 -7.34 9.91 -32.91
N THR A 68 -8.61 10.28 -32.86
CA THR A 68 -9.52 9.91 -31.78
C THR A 68 -10.37 8.73 -32.22
N GLY A 69 -10.75 7.83 -31.31
CA GLY A 69 -11.61 6.68 -31.61
C GLY A 69 -13.06 7.04 -31.99
N ARG A 70 -13.33 8.30 -32.32
CA ARG A 70 -14.64 8.85 -32.71
C ARG A 70 -14.48 9.86 -33.86
N SER A 71 -13.89 9.42 -34.97
CA SER A 71 -13.85 10.19 -36.23
C SER A 71 -15.23 10.62 -36.72
N ASP A 72 -16.26 9.87 -36.33
CA ASP A 72 -17.64 10.03 -36.80
C ASP A 72 -18.35 11.23 -36.16
N GLU A 73 -17.74 11.85 -35.14
CA GLU A 73 -18.28 13.05 -34.50
C GLU A 73 -18.03 14.34 -35.31
N VAL A 74 -17.26 14.29 -36.41
CA VAL A 74 -17.03 15.46 -37.26
C VAL A 74 -18.29 15.90 -37.99
N GLU A 75 -19.09 14.96 -38.49
CA GLU A 75 -20.26 15.27 -39.32
C GLU A 75 -21.38 15.97 -38.55
N PRO A 76 -21.73 15.50 -37.33
CA PRO A 76 -22.65 16.22 -36.44
C PRO A 76 -22.15 17.61 -36.03
N LEU A 77 -20.83 17.83 -35.98
CA LEU A 77 -20.27 19.16 -35.71
C LEU A 77 -20.43 20.09 -36.90
N LEU A 78 -20.18 19.61 -38.11
CA LEU A 78 -20.29 20.39 -39.35
C LEU A 78 -21.74 20.70 -39.71
N SER A 79 -22.67 19.79 -39.47
CA SER A 79 -24.11 19.99 -39.68
C SER A 79 -24.75 20.92 -38.65
N GLY A 80 -24.05 21.24 -37.56
CA GLY A 80 -24.56 22.05 -36.45
C GLY A 80 -25.49 21.29 -35.49
N GLU A 81 -25.67 19.98 -35.68
CA GLU A 81 -26.43 19.12 -34.77
C GLU A 81 -25.77 19.03 -33.38
N ARG A 82 -24.44 19.14 -33.33
CA ARG A 82 -23.66 19.19 -32.09
C ARG A 82 -22.74 20.41 -32.08
N GLN A 83 -22.64 21.02 -30.91
CA GLN A 83 -21.77 22.18 -30.67
C GLN A 83 -20.42 21.80 -30.04
N TYR A 84 -20.20 20.53 -29.70
CA TYR A 84 -18.94 20.10 -29.11
C TYR A 84 -18.68 18.61 -29.35
N SER A 85 -17.40 18.24 -29.35
CA SER A 85 -16.92 16.86 -29.32
C SER A 85 -15.93 16.71 -28.17
N MET A 86 -16.19 15.72 -27.32
CA MET A 86 -15.41 15.46 -26.10
C MET A 86 -14.62 14.16 -26.17
N CYS A 87 -13.75 14.04 -27.18
CA CYS A 87 -13.04 12.81 -27.50
C CYS A 87 -11.57 12.83 -27.07
N TRP A 88 -11.07 11.67 -26.60
CA TRP A 88 -9.69 11.37 -26.16
C TRP A 88 -8.65 12.49 -26.36
N LEU A 89 -8.50 13.34 -25.32
CA LEU A 89 -7.50 14.41 -25.20
C LEU A 89 -7.50 15.50 -26.29
N ASN A 90 -8.36 15.39 -27.31
CA ASN A 90 -8.49 16.30 -28.44
C ASN A 90 -9.93 16.79 -28.51
N TYR A 91 -10.18 17.92 -27.86
CA TYR A 91 -11.51 18.46 -27.67
C TYR A 91 -11.84 19.54 -28.68
N VAL A 92 -13.10 19.62 -29.08
CA VAL A 92 -13.61 20.64 -30.00
C VAL A 92 -14.85 21.27 -29.38
N ILE A 93 -14.89 22.61 -29.33
CA ILE A 93 -16.07 23.37 -28.94
C ILE A 93 -16.35 24.40 -30.03
N VAL A 94 -17.57 24.37 -30.55
CA VAL A 94 -18.11 25.26 -31.58
C VAL A 94 -19.20 26.11 -30.93
N GLY A 95 -18.97 27.42 -30.82
CA GLY A 95 -19.96 28.32 -30.22
C GLY A 95 -19.34 29.62 -29.75
N THR A 96 -20.19 30.62 -29.50
CA THR A 96 -19.79 31.95 -29.02
C THR A 96 -20.11 32.19 -27.55
N ASP A 97 -20.88 31.30 -26.91
CA ASP A 97 -21.21 31.44 -25.49
C ASP A 97 -20.02 31.07 -24.60
N MET A 98 -19.42 32.10 -24.00
CA MET A 98 -18.32 31.98 -23.07
C MET A 98 -18.66 31.16 -21.82
N SER A 99 -19.92 31.22 -21.35
CA SER A 99 -20.33 30.48 -20.15
C SER A 99 -20.37 28.98 -20.41
N GLN A 100 -20.99 28.56 -21.51
CA GLN A 100 -21.01 27.17 -21.95
C GLN A 100 -19.60 26.64 -22.23
N GLN A 101 -18.74 27.41 -22.91
CA GLN A 101 -17.35 27.04 -23.15
C GLN A 101 -16.57 26.81 -21.85
N GLU A 102 -16.75 27.69 -20.85
CA GLU A 102 -16.09 27.56 -19.54
C GLU A 102 -16.55 26.28 -18.82
N GLN A 103 -17.85 26.01 -18.80
CA GLN A 103 -18.40 24.79 -18.20
C GLN A 103 -17.87 23.51 -18.87
N LEU A 104 -17.80 23.50 -20.21
CA LEU A 104 -17.26 22.39 -20.97
C LEU A 104 -15.77 22.18 -20.66
N ARG A 105 -14.99 23.27 -20.59
CA ARG A 105 -13.57 23.22 -20.18
C ARG A 105 -13.36 22.70 -18.77
N ASP A 106 -14.20 23.10 -17.83
CA ASP A 106 -14.13 22.60 -16.47
C ASP A 106 -14.52 21.13 -16.38
N THR A 107 -15.47 20.69 -17.18
CA THR A 107 -15.84 19.27 -17.30
C THR A 107 -14.65 18.44 -17.79
N MET A 108 -13.95 18.91 -18.83
CA MET A 108 -12.74 18.25 -19.36
C MET A 108 -11.62 18.15 -18.31
N ARG A 109 -11.37 19.24 -17.58
CA ARG A 109 -10.36 19.27 -16.52
C ARG A 109 -10.66 18.26 -15.42
N VAL A 110 -11.93 18.15 -15.02
CA VAL A 110 -12.38 17.20 -13.99
C VAL A 110 -12.19 15.76 -14.48
N ALA A 111 -12.60 15.43 -15.71
CA ALA A 111 -12.40 14.10 -16.27
C ALA A 111 -10.90 13.74 -16.35
N GLN A 112 -10.06 14.68 -16.82
CA GLN A 112 -8.61 14.51 -16.87
C GLN A 112 -8.00 14.30 -15.49
N TYR A 113 -8.45 15.05 -14.49
CA TYR A 113 -7.99 14.86 -13.11
C TYR A 113 -8.27 13.43 -12.62
N PHE A 114 -9.50 12.92 -12.77
CA PHE A 114 -9.82 11.58 -12.29
C PHE A 114 -9.08 10.49 -13.06
N TYR A 115 -8.98 10.61 -14.37
CA TYR A 115 -8.22 9.67 -15.19
C TYR A 115 -6.75 9.61 -14.76
N THR A 116 -6.11 10.77 -14.61
CA THR A 116 -4.70 10.86 -14.22
C THR A 116 -4.46 10.41 -12.79
N ALA A 117 -5.37 10.72 -11.85
CA ALA A 117 -5.30 10.22 -10.48
C ALA A 117 -5.36 8.68 -10.43
N ARG A 118 -6.25 8.08 -11.24
CA ARG A 118 -6.42 6.62 -11.30
C ARG A 118 -5.20 5.94 -11.95
N GLN A 119 -4.69 6.50 -13.04
CA GLN A 119 -3.44 6.05 -13.66
C GLN A 119 -2.26 6.13 -12.67
N ARG A 120 -2.18 7.21 -11.90
CA ARG A 120 -1.15 7.36 -10.86
C ARG A 120 -1.27 6.30 -9.77
N SER A 121 -2.49 5.95 -9.34
CA SER A 121 -2.70 4.84 -8.40
C SER A 121 -2.16 3.52 -8.94
N ILE A 122 -2.39 3.22 -10.23
CA ILE A 122 -1.85 2.01 -10.89
C ILE A 122 -0.32 2.00 -10.87
N GLU A 123 0.30 3.10 -11.30
CA GLU A 123 1.77 3.23 -11.33
C GLU A 123 2.35 3.08 -9.92
N MET A 124 1.67 3.62 -8.91
CA MET A 124 2.05 3.47 -7.50
C MET A 124 1.98 2.02 -7.02
N LEU A 125 0.88 1.32 -7.31
CA LEU A 125 0.73 -0.09 -6.95
C LEU A 125 1.76 -0.98 -7.66
N GLN A 126 2.00 -0.77 -8.96
CA GLN A 126 2.96 -1.54 -9.73
C GLN A 126 4.39 -1.38 -9.22
N MET A 127 4.83 -0.15 -8.96
CA MET A 127 6.16 0.08 -8.40
C MET A 127 6.27 -0.47 -6.98
N ALA A 128 5.18 -0.41 -6.20
CA ALA A 128 5.16 -0.98 -4.86
C ALA A 128 5.35 -2.50 -4.87
N LEU A 129 4.67 -3.20 -5.79
CA LEU A 129 4.87 -4.62 -6.02
C LEU A 129 6.29 -4.93 -6.50
N ALA A 130 6.81 -4.16 -7.47
CA ALA A 130 8.16 -4.34 -8.00
C ALA A 130 9.21 -4.22 -6.88
N LYS A 131 9.16 -3.13 -6.09
CA LYS A 131 10.06 -2.94 -4.95
C LYS A 131 9.88 -3.99 -3.86
N GLY A 132 8.65 -4.41 -3.61
CA GLY A 132 8.36 -5.49 -2.66
C GLY A 132 9.01 -6.81 -3.06
N SER A 133 9.11 -7.09 -4.35
CA SER A 133 9.78 -8.29 -4.87
C SER A 133 11.31 -8.24 -4.72
N GLU A 134 11.91 -7.06 -4.81
CA GLU A 134 13.36 -6.83 -4.68
C GLU A 134 13.82 -6.84 -3.20
N LEU A 135 13.01 -6.26 -2.30
CA LEU A 135 13.40 -5.98 -0.91
C LEU A 135 13.04 -7.11 0.07
N LYS A 136 13.14 -8.38 -0.34
CA LYS A 136 12.73 -9.58 0.45
C LYS A 136 13.21 -9.59 1.91
N GLU A 137 14.34 -8.95 2.21
CA GLU A 137 14.93 -8.93 3.56
C GLU A 137 14.33 -7.85 4.49
N LYS A 138 13.78 -6.76 3.95
CA LYS A 138 13.24 -5.63 4.75
C LYS A 138 11.71 -5.66 4.83
N THR A 139 11.21 -6.70 5.50
CA THR A 139 9.78 -7.03 5.58
C THR A 139 8.90 -5.85 6.03
N ARG A 140 9.35 -5.05 7.01
CA ARG A 140 8.57 -3.90 7.53
C ARG A 140 8.47 -2.72 6.55
N SER A 141 9.55 -2.40 5.83
CA SER A 141 9.53 -1.30 4.86
C SER A 141 8.70 -1.66 3.62
N VAL A 142 8.74 -2.93 3.20
CA VAL A 142 7.90 -3.44 2.11
C VAL A 142 6.43 -3.37 2.47
N GLU A 143 6.07 -3.83 3.68
CA GLU A 143 4.69 -3.79 4.17
C GLU A 143 4.15 -2.35 4.21
N GLN A 144 4.93 -1.42 4.74
CA GLN A 144 4.54 -0.02 4.82
C GLN A 144 4.35 0.59 3.42
N LEU A 145 5.26 0.31 2.49
CA LEU A 145 5.18 0.81 1.13
C LEU A 145 3.94 0.29 0.39
N LEU A 146 3.66 -1.01 0.49
CA LEU A 146 2.45 -1.63 -0.08
C LEU A 146 1.17 -1.04 0.54
N LYS A 147 1.14 -0.88 1.87
CA LYS A 147 0.02 -0.25 2.57
C LYS A 147 -0.21 1.20 2.14
N THR A 148 0.85 1.99 1.98
CA THR A 148 0.73 3.38 1.52
C THR A 148 0.15 3.46 0.10
N ALA A 149 0.63 2.60 -0.83
CA ALA A 149 0.11 2.57 -2.19
C ALA A 149 -1.37 2.15 -2.24
N MET A 150 -1.77 1.15 -1.44
CA MET A 150 -3.17 0.73 -1.31
C MET A 150 -4.06 1.81 -0.72
N THR A 151 -3.62 2.48 0.36
CA THR A 151 -4.39 3.56 0.99
C THR A 151 -4.58 4.72 0.02
N PHE A 152 -3.55 5.08 -0.75
CA PHE A 152 -3.65 6.11 -1.78
C PHE A 152 -4.66 5.72 -2.87
N SER A 153 -4.60 4.49 -3.36
CA SER A 153 -5.54 3.97 -4.37
C SER A 153 -6.99 4.03 -3.89
N ARG A 154 -7.26 3.47 -2.72
CA ARG A 154 -8.61 3.46 -2.11
C ARG A 154 -9.12 4.85 -1.79
N SER A 155 -8.24 5.74 -1.31
CA SER A 155 -8.61 7.13 -1.04
C SER A 155 -9.03 7.84 -2.32
N ASN A 156 -8.32 7.63 -3.43
CA ASN A 156 -8.69 8.19 -4.73
C ASN A 156 -10.03 7.65 -5.25
N ASP A 157 -10.33 6.38 -5.03
CA ASP A 157 -11.60 5.78 -5.44
C ASP A 157 -12.79 6.32 -4.64
N VAL A 158 -12.65 6.40 -3.31
CA VAL A 158 -13.64 7.06 -2.43
C VAL A 158 -13.83 8.51 -2.85
N PHE A 159 -12.72 9.22 -3.11
CA PHE A 159 -12.76 10.62 -3.52
C PHE A 159 -13.49 10.83 -4.84
N TYR A 160 -13.30 9.93 -5.82
CA TYR A 160 -14.03 9.96 -7.09
C TYR A 160 -15.54 9.81 -6.87
N HIS A 161 -15.97 8.78 -6.11
CA HIS A 161 -17.38 8.54 -5.85
C HIS A 161 -18.04 9.66 -5.04
N GLU A 162 -17.32 10.24 -4.09
CA GLU A 162 -17.82 11.36 -3.28
C GLU A 162 -17.96 12.63 -4.12
N SER A 163 -16.98 12.93 -4.97
CA SER A 163 -16.99 14.11 -5.84
C SER A 163 -18.16 14.10 -6.82
N LEU A 164 -18.55 12.94 -7.35
CA LEU A 164 -19.68 12.80 -8.27
C LEU A 164 -21.01 13.23 -7.65
N LYS A 165 -21.17 13.16 -6.32
CA LYS A 165 -22.39 13.58 -5.61
C LYS A 165 -22.61 15.09 -5.65
N TYR A 166 -21.54 15.86 -5.70
CA TYR A 166 -21.58 17.32 -5.69
C TYR A 166 -21.71 17.94 -7.08
N PHE A 167 -21.66 17.12 -8.14
CA PHE A 167 -21.86 17.62 -9.51
C PHE A 167 -23.34 17.71 -9.86
N LYS A 168 -23.70 18.78 -10.58
CA LYS A 168 -25.00 18.85 -11.26
C LYS A 168 -25.13 17.70 -12.27
N LEU A 169 -26.36 17.25 -12.49
CA LEU A 169 -26.68 16.11 -13.38
C LEU A 169 -26.01 16.23 -14.75
N GLU A 170 -26.17 17.37 -15.43
CA GLU A 170 -25.58 17.61 -16.75
C GLU A 170 -24.04 17.49 -16.76
N LYS A 171 -23.37 18.02 -15.73
CA LYS A 171 -21.91 17.93 -15.61
C LYS A 171 -21.48 16.49 -15.37
N ARG A 172 -22.22 15.76 -14.54
CA ARG A 172 -21.97 14.34 -14.25
C ARG A 172 -22.07 13.49 -15.51
N GLU A 173 -23.14 13.63 -16.29
CA GLU A 173 -23.33 12.90 -17.54
C GLU A 173 -22.22 13.18 -18.55
N ARG A 174 -21.78 14.45 -18.69
CA ARG A 174 -20.67 14.80 -19.58
C ARG A 174 -19.34 14.23 -19.10
N VAL A 175 -19.04 14.29 -17.80
CA VAL A 175 -17.83 13.66 -17.24
C VAL A 175 -17.85 12.16 -17.51
N ASP A 176 -18.98 11.50 -17.25
CA ASP A 176 -19.12 10.07 -17.45
C ASP A 176 -18.96 9.67 -18.93
N ALA A 177 -19.58 10.41 -19.84
CA ALA A 177 -19.41 10.19 -21.29
C ALA A 177 -17.95 10.31 -21.75
N ILE A 178 -17.18 11.26 -21.18
CA ILE A 178 -15.74 11.40 -21.44
C ILE A 178 -14.98 10.18 -20.90
N LEU A 179 -15.22 9.81 -19.63
CA LEU A 179 -14.53 8.72 -18.96
C LEU A 179 -14.83 7.35 -19.59
N VAL A 180 -16.06 7.12 -20.02
CA VAL A 180 -16.45 5.93 -20.79
C VAL A 180 -15.71 5.90 -22.13
N GLY A 181 -15.65 7.03 -22.83
CA GLY A 181 -14.83 7.16 -24.04
C GLY A 181 -13.35 6.84 -23.82
N TRP A 182 -12.87 7.05 -22.58
CA TRP A 182 -11.50 6.77 -22.17
C TRP A 182 -11.28 5.38 -21.59
N ARG A 183 -12.31 4.52 -21.60
CA ARG A 183 -12.27 3.18 -21.01
C ARG A 183 -11.82 3.22 -19.54
N PHE A 184 -12.27 4.22 -18.80
CA PHE A 184 -11.96 4.43 -17.38
C PHE A 184 -12.25 3.18 -16.52
N GLU A 185 -13.29 2.42 -16.87
CA GLU A 185 -13.64 1.15 -16.23
C GLU A 185 -12.52 0.10 -16.31
N LYS A 186 -11.78 0.05 -17.42
CA LYS A 186 -10.64 -0.88 -17.56
C LYS A 186 -9.49 -0.53 -16.61
N LEU A 187 -9.31 0.75 -16.32
CA LEU A 187 -8.36 1.20 -15.29
C LEU A 187 -8.85 0.82 -13.90
N ALA A 188 -10.16 0.95 -13.65
CA ALA A 188 -10.76 0.51 -12.38
C ALA A 188 -10.56 -0.99 -12.14
N SER A 189 -10.85 -1.84 -13.13
CA SER A 189 -10.63 -3.28 -13.00
C SER A 189 -9.16 -3.62 -12.77
N SER A 190 -8.24 -2.93 -13.45
CA SER A 190 -6.80 -3.14 -13.26
C SER A 190 -6.34 -2.76 -11.85
N ILE A 191 -6.91 -1.72 -11.25
CA ILE A 191 -6.60 -1.33 -9.87
C ILE A 191 -7.02 -2.42 -8.90
N HIS A 192 -8.24 -2.96 -9.03
CA HIS A 192 -8.70 -4.03 -8.14
C HIS A 192 -7.78 -5.25 -8.20
N THR A 193 -7.38 -5.68 -9.40
CA THR A 193 -6.41 -6.77 -9.54
C THR A 193 -5.07 -6.46 -8.87
N LEU A 194 -4.56 -5.23 -9.01
CA LEU A 194 -3.31 -4.83 -8.37
C LEU A 194 -3.44 -4.71 -6.84
N GLU A 195 -4.58 -4.24 -6.33
CA GLU A 195 -4.86 -4.20 -4.91
C GLU A 195 -4.92 -5.61 -4.30
N ASP A 196 -5.53 -6.57 -5.00
CA ASP A 196 -5.56 -7.97 -4.57
C ASP A 196 -4.16 -8.58 -4.54
N LEU A 197 -3.31 -8.26 -5.53
CA LEU A 197 -1.91 -8.69 -5.55
C LEU A 197 -1.11 -8.05 -4.40
N CYS A 198 -1.30 -6.75 -4.14
CA CYS A 198 -0.68 -6.06 -3.00
C CYS A 198 -1.14 -6.65 -1.67
N GLN A 199 -2.42 -6.96 -1.53
CA GLN A 199 -2.98 -7.60 -0.34
C GLN A 199 -2.40 -8.99 -0.12
N GLY A 200 -2.29 -9.79 -1.19
CA GLY A 200 -1.60 -11.09 -1.16
C GLY A 200 -0.15 -10.97 -0.72
N ALA A 201 0.59 -9.98 -1.23
CA ALA A 201 1.96 -9.69 -0.85
C ALA A 201 2.08 -9.28 0.64
N ILE A 202 1.19 -8.41 1.13
CA ILE A 202 1.13 -8.02 2.55
C ILE A 202 0.85 -9.23 3.44
N SER A 203 -0.12 -10.08 3.08
CA SER A 203 -0.43 -11.28 3.85
C SER A 203 0.74 -12.28 3.85
N GLY A 204 1.48 -12.40 2.74
CA GLY A 204 2.71 -13.19 2.69
C GLY A 204 3.78 -12.68 3.65
N VAL A 205 4.02 -11.36 3.64
CA VAL A 205 4.93 -10.67 4.56
C VAL A 205 4.52 -10.89 6.02
N GLN A 206 3.24 -10.75 6.35
CA GLN A 206 2.73 -10.93 7.71
C GLN A 206 2.86 -12.38 8.19
N ARG A 207 2.58 -13.36 7.33
CA ARG A 207 2.81 -14.78 7.65
C ARG A 207 4.28 -15.05 7.95
N GLN A 208 5.19 -14.45 7.18
CA GLN A 208 6.63 -14.59 7.44
C GLN A 208 7.03 -13.96 8.79
N GLN A 209 6.48 -12.79 9.14
CA GLN A 209 6.69 -12.18 10.45
C GLN A 209 6.12 -13.05 11.59
N GLN A 210 4.91 -13.57 11.44
CA GLN A 210 4.26 -14.46 12.41
C GLN A 210 5.05 -15.75 12.61
N TYR A 211 5.54 -16.36 11.52
CA TYR A 211 6.39 -17.54 11.58
C TYR A 211 7.66 -17.26 12.40
N ARG A 212 8.35 -16.14 12.12
CA ARG A 212 9.52 -15.73 12.91
C ARG A 212 9.18 -15.49 14.38
N SER A 213 8.07 -14.80 14.66
CA SER A 213 7.61 -14.57 16.03
C SER A 213 7.32 -15.86 16.77
N SER A 214 6.63 -16.82 16.13
CA SER A 214 6.35 -18.14 16.69
C SER A 214 7.64 -18.88 17.02
N ILE A 215 8.65 -18.82 16.16
CA ILE A 215 9.97 -19.42 16.42
C ILE A 215 10.60 -18.83 17.69
N TYR A 216 10.57 -17.51 17.84
CA TYR A 216 11.11 -16.85 19.03
C TYR A 216 10.34 -17.22 20.29
N THR A 217 9.00 -17.28 20.23
CA THR A 217 8.16 -17.72 21.35
C THR A 217 8.48 -19.15 21.75
N ASP A 218 8.60 -20.08 20.80
CA ASP A 218 9.00 -21.47 21.08
C ASP A 218 10.37 -21.53 21.75
N LEU A 219 11.32 -20.73 21.28
CA LEU A 219 12.68 -20.68 21.84
C LEU A 219 12.67 -20.19 23.30
N ILE A 220 11.87 -19.17 23.59
CA ILE A 220 11.69 -18.66 24.95
C ILE A 220 11.03 -19.72 25.85
N LEU A 221 10.00 -20.44 25.35
CA LEU A 221 9.35 -21.53 26.09
C LEU A 221 10.33 -22.65 26.42
N VAL A 222 11.14 -23.08 25.45
CA VAL A 222 12.21 -24.08 25.66
C VAL A 222 13.20 -23.58 26.70
N PHE A 223 13.62 -22.32 26.62
CA PHE A 223 14.55 -21.73 27.59
C PHE A 223 13.99 -21.70 29.02
N ILE A 224 12.73 -21.27 29.20
CA ILE A 224 12.07 -21.27 30.51
C ILE A 224 11.94 -22.69 31.06
N GLY A 225 11.51 -23.65 30.23
CA GLY A 225 11.42 -25.06 30.64
C GLY A 225 12.77 -25.64 31.08
N PHE A 226 13.87 -25.19 30.47
CA PHE A 226 15.21 -25.58 30.89
C PHE A 226 15.60 -24.95 32.24
N LEU A 227 15.29 -23.67 32.45
CA LEU A 227 15.57 -23.00 33.72
C LEU A 227 14.85 -23.68 34.88
N THR A 228 13.60 -24.10 34.70
CA THR A 228 12.85 -24.81 35.75
C THR A 228 13.41 -26.20 36.06
N ILE A 229 13.85 -26.95 35.03
CA ILE A 229 14.54 -28.22 35.23
C ILE A 229 15.85 -28.01 35.99
N LEU A 230 16.62 -26.98 35.64
CA LEU A 230 17.87 -26.66 36.32
C LEU A 230 17.63 -26.27 37.78
N GLU A 231 16.63 -25.43 38.04
CA GLU A 231 16.21 -25.07 39.40
C GLU A 231 15.78 -26.29 40.22
N LEU A 232 15.02 -27.21 39.62
CA LEU A 232 14.62 -28.46 40.27
C LEU A 232 15.83 -29.33 40.65
N VAL A 233 16.82 -29.45 39.75
CA VAL A 233 18.04 -30.23 40.00
C VAL A 233 18.87 -29.58 41.11
N VAL A 234 18.97 -28.25 41.14
CA VAL A 234 19.66 -27.51 42.22
C VAL A 234 18.93 -27.70 43.55
N ALA A 235 17.60 -27.60 43.58
CA ALA A 235 16.79 -27.84 44.77
C ALA A 235 16.95 -29.27 45.29
N LEU A 236 16.97 -30.26 44.39
CA LEU A 236 17.19 -31.67 44.73
C LEU A 236 18.60 -31.91 45.31
N SER A 237 19.64 -31.26 44.74
CA SER A 237 21.00 -31.32 45.27
C SER A 237 21.11 -30.68 46.66
N ALA A 238 20.48 -29.52 46.87
CA ALA A 238 20.41 -28.86 48.17
C ALA A 238 19.71 -29.75 49.22
N TYR A 239 18.56 -30.33 48.86
CA TYR A 239 17.84 -31.27 49.71
C TYR A 239 18.66 -32.53 50.03
N SER A 240 19.33 -33.11 49.04
CA SER A 240 20.20 -34.28 49.22
C SER A 240 21.36 -33.98 50.16
N ARG A 241 21.95 -32.78 50.09
CA ARG A 241 23.00 -32.35 51.03
C ARG A 241 22.46 -32.15 52.45
N GLU A 242 21.29 -31.53 52.60
CA GLU A 242 20.66 -31.36 53.91
C GLU A 242 20.31 -32.72 54.55
N PHE A 243 19.86 -33.69 53.75
CA PHE A 243 19.58 -35.06 54.19
C PHE A 243 20.84 -35.79 54.70
N VAL A 244 21.98 -35.63 54.00
CA VAL A 244 23.26 -36.24 54.41
C VAL A 244 23.86 -35.55 55.65
N LEU A 245 23.64 -34.25 55.83
CA LEU A 245 24.19 -33.47 56.95
C LEU A 245 23.37 -33.56 58.25
N ARG A 246 22.14 -34.10 58.22
CA ARG A 246 21.31 -34.34 59.41
C ARG A 246 21.35 -35.82 59.82
N PRO A 247 22.23 -36.24 60.74
CA PRO A 247 22.36 -37.64 61.15
C PRO A 247 21.12 -38.20 61.90
N THR A 248 20.13 -37.38 62.23
CA THR A 248 18.91 -37.80 62.93
C THR A 248 17.84 -38.44 62.02
N LEU A 249 17.92 -38.29 60.69
CA LEU A 249 17.04 -39.01 59.74
C LEU A 249 17.66 -40.31 59.19
N SER A 250 18.98 -40.48 59.27
CA SER A 250 19.71 -41.63 58.75
C SER A 250 19.56 -42.91 59.59
N TYR A 251 18.94 -42.85 60.77
CA TYR A 251 18.90 -43.98 61.70
C TYR A 251 17.76 -44.98 61.40
N LEU A 252 16.86 -44.67 60.46
CA LEU A 252 15.68 -45.49 60.16
C LEU A 252 15.74 -46.25 58.82
N ASP A 253 16.75 -46.03 57.99
CA ASP A 253 16.85 -46.72 56.69
C ASP A 253 18.27 -47.21 56.42
N SER A 254 18.43 -48.53 56.32
CA SER A 254 19.72 -49.23 56.22
C SER A 254 20.26 -49.32 54.79
N SER A 255 19.56 -48.74 53.82
CA SER A 255 19.96 -48.74 52.41
C SER A 255 20.29 -47.33 51.94
N TYR A 256 21.58 -46.99 51.97
CA TYR A 256 22.13 -45.80 51.32
C TYR A 256 21.77 -45.83 49.83
N SER A 257 20.79 -45.03 49.41
CA SER A 257 20.42 -44.93 48.00
C SER A 257 21.59 -44.34 47.22
N ALA A 258 22.27 -45.18 46.43
CA ALA A 258 23.47 -44.83 45.67
C ALA A 258 23.30 -43.59 44.78
N VAL A 259 22.07 -43.29 44.39
CA VAL A 259 21.71 -42.11 43.59
C VAL A 259 21.83 -40.81 44.40
N LEU A 260 21.39 -40.80 45.67
CA LEU A 260 21.53 -39.61 46.54
C LEU A 260 22.99 -39.35 46.91
N GLY A 261 23.77 -40.41 47.13
CA GLY A 261 25.20 -40.30 47.41
C GLY A 261 26.00 -39.70 46.26
N PHE A 262 25.70 -40.12 45.03
CA PHE A 262 26.33 -39.57 43.82
C PHE A 262 25.99 -38.10 43.60
N ILE A 263 24.73 -37.69 43.83
CA ILE A 263 24.28 -36.30 43.68
C ILE A 263 24.85 -35.39 44.77
N ALA A 264 25.05 -35.88 45.99
CA ALA A 264 25.62 -35.10 47.09
C ALA A 264 27.12 -34.81 46.93
N TRP A 265 27.85 -35.68 46.22
CA TRP A 265 29.31 -35.56 46.02
C TRP A 265 29.70 -34.50 44.99
N ILE A 266 28.81 -34.15 44.07
CA ILE A 266 29.08 -33.14 43.04
C ILE A 266 29.01 -31.74 43.69
N ASN A 267 30.00 -30.90 43.40
CA ASN A 267 29.99 -29.49 43.83
C ASN A 267 28.86 -28.73 43.12
N THR A 268 28.04 -28.03 43.90
CA THR A 268 26.90 -27.23 43.40
C THR A 268 27.33 -26.24 42.32
N ASP A 269 28.53 -25.65 42.44
CA ASP A 269 29.10 -24.73 41.46
C ASP A 269 29.36 -25.39 40.10
N VAL A 270 29.86 -26.63 40.10
CA VAL A 270 30.11 -27.41 38.86
C VAL A 270 28.79 -27.85 38.24
N LEU A 271 27.81 -28.20 39.07
CA LEU A 271 26.49 -28.62 38.63
C LEU A 271 25.76 -27.44 37.95
N MET A 272 25.80 -26.24 38.55
CA MET A 272 25.29 -25.01 37.93
C MET A 272 26.01 -24.67 36.63
N LEU A 273 27.34 -24.68 36.61
CA LEU A 273 28.12 -24.33 35.42
C LEU A 273 27.82 -25.31 34.27
N SER A 274 27.73 -26.61 34.57
CA SER A 274 27.35 -27.63 33.58
C SER A 274 25.93 -27.42 33.05
N GLY A 275 24.99 -27.02 33.91
CA GLY A 275 23.63 -26.69 33.52
C GLY A 275 23.59 -25.50 32.55
N VAL A 276 24.33 -24.43 32.83
CA VAL A 276 24.43 -23.26 31.95
C VAL A 276 25.02 -23.63 30.59
N PHE A 277 26.11 -24.41 30.55
CA PHE A 277 26.71 -24.86 29.29
C PHE A 277 25.79 -25.79 28.49
N THR A 278 25.04 -26.66 29.17
CA THR A 278 24.07 -27.55 28.53
C THR A 278 22.93 -26.76 27.92
N VAL A 279 22.41 -25.75 28.62
CA VAL A 279 21.37 -24.83 28.12
C VAL A 279 21.87 -24.03 26.92
N LEU A 280 23.07 -23.45 26.98
CA LEU A 280 23.67 -22.70 25.86
C LEU A 280 23.94 -23.61 24.65
N GLY A 281 24.43 -24.83 24.88
CA GLY A 281 24.70 -25.81 23.82
C GLY A 281 23.43 -26.26 23.10
N LEU A 282 22.35 -26.57 23.85
CA LEU A 282 21.05 -26.92 23.29
C LEU A 282 20.36 -25.74 22.59
N LEU A 283 20.46 -24.52 23.12
CA LEU A 283 20.02 -23.31 22.44
C LEU A 283 20.74 -23.11 21.11
N GLY A 284 22.06 -23.32 21.10
CA GLY A 284 22.88 -23.27 19.89
C GLY A 284 22.48 -24.33 18.86
N LEU A 285 22.27 -25.58 19.31
CA LEU A 285 21.88 -26.69 18.45
C LEU A 285 20.46 -26.51 17.89
N TYR A 286 19.51 -26.07 18.72
CA TYR A 286 18.15 -25.75 18.29
C TYR A 286 18.12 -24.58 17.30
N SER A 287 18.91 -23.52 17.57
CA SER A 287 19.07 -22.40 16.63
C SER A 287 19.66 -22.90 15.32
N TYR A 288 20.67 -23.77 15.34
CA TYR A 288 21.29 -24.33 14.14
C TYR A 288 20.34 -25.20 13.31
N VAL A 289 19.55 -26.07 13.94
CA VAL A 289 18.61 -26.97 13.26
C VAL A 289 17.42 -26.21 12.68
N LYS A 290 16.95 -25.14 13.34
CA LYS A 290 15.75 -24.39 12.92
C LYS A 290 16.05 -23.17 12.01
N LEU A 291 17.29 -22.65 12.01
CA LEU A 291 17.72 -21.61 11.05
C LEU A 291 18.19 -22.17 9.69
N LYS A 292 18.52 -23.46 9.61
CA LYS A 292 18.95 -24.14 8.39
C LYS A 292 17.75 -24.65 7.61
#